data_AF-A0A6I4W155-F1
#
_entry.id   AF-A0A6I4W155-F1
#
_cell.length_a   1.000
_cell.length_b   1.000
_cell.length_c   1.000
_cell.angle_alpha   90.00
_cell.angle_beta   90.00
_cell.angle_gamma   90.00
#
_symmetry.space_group_name_H-M   'P 1'
#
loop_
_entity.id
_entity.type
_entity.pdbx_description
1 polymer ?
#
loop_
_entity_poly.entity_id
_entity_poly.type
_entity_poly.pdbx_seq_one_letter_code
_entity_poly.pdbx_strand_id
1 'polypeptide(L)'
;MEQPAPEPRVVLTHASIAAAAIEIADTEGLESMSIRRLARRMNLAPMGLYRYVASKEEILELMFNAALEGGPATPDADADWRDVLRATAYHTREVMLAHPWLGKVVTMILTGLAPNRLACFEQALTALDGLGLDADTSMAVVDSVMDYTMGATSRDLTVLDMMRREGWESMDEMRDAYADEMSWHMSTGRYPAFERWVREGRRKDDMAWRFDYGLDCILDGIETRLGPHARRCR
;
A
#
# COMPACT_ATOMS: atom_id res chain seq x y z
N MET A 1 -28.05 -4.85 -42.84
CA MET A 1 -26.84 -4.24 -42.25
C MET A 1 -27.21 -3.87 -40.84
N GLU A 2 -26.83 -4.70 -39.87
CA GLU A 2 -27.13 -4.46 -38.46
C GLU A 2 -26.13 -3.42 -37.96
N GLN A 3 -26.64 -2.26 -37.57
CA GLN A 3 -25.83 -1.17 -37.05
C GLN A 3 -25.40 -1.57 -35.63
N PRO A 4 -24.09 -1.62 -35.32
CA PRO A 4 -23.66 -1.97 -33.97
C PRO A 4 -24.28 -0.98 -32.98
N ALA A 5 -24.82 -1.52 -31.88
CA ALA A 5 -25.44 -0.71 -30.83
C ALA A 5 -24.46 0.39 -30.36
N PRO A 6 -24.93 1.62 -30.13
CA PRO A 6 -24.05 2.68 -29.64
C PRO A 6 -23.40 2.22 -28.33
N GLU A 7 -22.06 2.29 -28.28
CA GLU A 7 -21.30 1.97 -27.07
C GLU A 7 -21.87 2.76 -25.88
N PRO A 8 -22.04 2.13 -24.70
CA PRO A 8 -22.60 2.79 -23.55
C PRO A 8 -21.77 4.04 -23.23
N ARG A 9 -22.40 5.21 -23.35
CA ARG A 9 -21.75 6.49 -23.10
C ARG A 9 -21.44 6.56 -21.61
N VAL A 10 -20.17 6.42 -21.25
CA VAL A 10 -19.71 6.49 -19.85
C VAL A 10 -20.20 7.79 -19.23
N VAL A 11 -20.98 7.69 -18.15
CA VAL A 11 -21.39 8.87 -17.38
C VAL A 11 -20.13 9.40 -16.70
N LEU A 12 -19.74 10.61 -17.07
CA LEU A 12 -18.53 11.23 -16.56
C LEU A 12 -18.74 11.69 -15.11
N THR A 13 -18.19 10.91 -14.18
CA THR A 13 -18.15 11.16 -12.72
C THR A 13 -16.71 11.08 -12.21
N HIS A 14 -16.42 11.65 -11.04
CA HIS A 14 -15.12 11.48 -10.38
C HIS A 14 -14.75 10.02 -10.18
N ALA A 15 -15.71 9.16 -9.81
CA ALA A 15 -15.49 7.72 -9.69
C ALA A 15 -15.09 7.07 -11.03
N SER A 16 -15.76 7.43 -12.14
CA SER A 16 -15.40 6.91 -13.48
C SER A 16 -14.03 7.39 -13.95
N ILE A 17 -13.63 8.61 -13.59
CA ILE A 17 -12.32 9.19 -13.89
C ILE A 17 -11.24 8.44 -13.10
N ALA A 18 -11.47 8.24 -11.79
CA ALA A 18 -10.57 7.50 -10.92
C ALA A 18 -10.36 6.07 -11.43
N ALA A 19 -11.45 5.33 -11.71
CA ALA A 19 -11.38 3.95 -12.19
C ALA A 19 -10.58 3.83 -13.51
N ALA A 20 -10.86 4.70 -14.49
CA ALA A 20 -10.13 4.71 -15.75
C ALA A 20 -8.65 5.09 -15.58
N ALA A 21 -8.35 5.98 -14.62
CA ALA A 21 -6.97 6.37 -14.32
C ALA A 21 -6.20 5.26 -13.58
N ILE A 22 -6.83 4.59 -12.62
CA ILE A 22 -6.26 3.41 -11.94
C ILE A 22 -5.91 2.34 -12.98
N GLU A 23 -6.81 2.02 -13.91
CA GLU A 23 -6.56 1.01 -14.94
C GLU A 23 -5.32 1.33 -15.80
N ILE A 24 -5.16 2.59 -16.22
CA ILE A 24 -3.97 3.03 -16.96
C ILE A 24 -2.72 2.90 -16.06
N ALA A 25 -2.79 3.32 -14.80
CA ALA A 25 -1.65 3.29 -13.91
C ALA A 25 -1.20 1.86 -13.55
N ASP A 26 -2.15 0.93 -13.41
CA ASP A 26 -1.90 -0.49 -13.13
C ASP A 26 -1.28 -1.20 -14.34
N THR A 27 -1.72 -0.87 -15.55
CA THR A 27 -1.31 -1.57 -16.79
C THR A 27 -0.09 -0.95 -17.48
N GLU A 28 -0.01 0.38 -17.50
CA GLU A 28 1.00 1.14 -18.25
C GLU A 28 1.97 1.90 -17.32
N GLY A 29 1.73 1.85 -16.01
CA GLY A 29 2.50 2.58 -15.01
C GLY A 29 2.10 4.06 -14.88
N LEU A 30 2.36 4.62 -13.70
CA LEU A 30 1.99 6.00 -13.34
C LEU A 30 2.58 7.08 -14.28
N GLU A 31 3.74 6.83 -14.87
CA GLU A 31 4.41 7.79 -15.76
C GLU A 31 3.65 8.00 -17.08
N SER A 32 2.88 7.00 -17.51
CA SER A 32 2.00 7.12 -18.69
C SER A 32 0.80 8.04 -18.45
N MET A 33 0.51 8.36 -17.17
CA MET A 33 -0.66 9.11 -16.76
C MET A 33 -0.57 10.58 -17.16
N SER A 34 -1.52 11.00 -18.00
CA SER A 34 -1.76 12.40 -18.36
C SER A 34 -3.25 12.63 -18.67
N ILE A 35 -3.72 13.88 -18.54
CA ILE A 35 -5.10 14.26 -18.88
C ILE A 35 -5.46 13.84 -20.31
N ARG A 36 -4.52 13.97 -21.26
CA ARG A 36 -4.74 13.56 -22.66
C ARG A 36 -4.86 12.04 -22.81
N ARG A 37 -4.01 11.26 -22.11
CA ARG A 37 -4.08 9.79 -22.10
C ARG A 37 -5.42 9.32 -21.53
N LEU A 38 -5.81 9.90 -20.40
CA LEU A 38 -7.06 9.60 -19.71
C LEU A 38 -8.30 9.97 -20.54
N ALA A 39 -8.33 11.18 -21.11
CA ALA A 39 -9.40 11.61 -22.00
C ALA A 39 -9.55 10.66 -23.20
N ARG A 40 -8.44 10.24 -23.82
CA ARG A 40 -8.46 9.24 -24.91
C ARG A 40 -8.99 7.88 -24.43
N ARG A 41 -8.59 7.39 -23.25
CA ARG A 41 -9.07 6.12 -22.69
C ARG A 41 -10.58 6.15 -22.41
N MET A 42 -11.12 7.31 -22.07
CA MET A 42 -12.54 7.54 -21.80
C MET A 42 -13.34 7.95 -23.05
N ASN A 43 -12.71 8.00 -24.23
CA ASN A 43 -13.31 8.48 -25.49
C ASN A 43 -13.88 9.92 -25.40
N LEU A 44 -13.13 10.81 -24.75
CA LEU A 44 -13.47 12.21 -24.51
C LEU A 44 -12.43 13.17 -25.12
N ALA A 45 -12.88 14.38 -25.46
CA ALA A 45 -11.96 15.48 -25.69
C ALA A 45 -11.35 15.94 -24.33
N PRO A 46 -10.06 16.33 -24.27
CA PRO A 46 -9.43 16.80 -23.02
C PRO A 46 -10.22 17.90 -22.30
N MET A 47 -10.86 18.81 -23.06
CA MET A 47 -11.72 19.86 -22.50
C MET A 47 -12.91 19.33 -21.69
N GLY A 48 -13.43 18.14 -22.02
CA GLY A 48 -14.48 17.49 -21.24
C GLY A 48 -14.00 17.04 -19.86
N LEU A 49 -12.72 16.64 -19.74
CA LEU A 49 -12.12 16.19 -18.50
C LEU A 49 -11.78 17.37 -17.57
N TYR A 50 -11.31 18.49 -18.13
CA TYR A 50 -10.97 19.71 -17.37
C TYR A 50 -12.15 20.31 -16.57
N ARG A 51 -13.40 19.93 -16.90
CA ARG A 51 -14.58 20.32 -16.12
C ARG A 51 -14.67 19.61 -14.76
N TYR A 52 -14.01 18.46 -14.62
CA TYR A 52 -14.08 17.60 -13.43
C TYR A 52 -12.76 17.55 -12.66
N VAL A 53 -11.63 17.74 -13.36
CA VAL A 53 -10.29 17.72 -12.78
C VAL A 53 -9.45 18.84 -13.38
N ALA A 54 -8.91 19.71 -12.54
CA ALA A 54 -8.11 20.87 -12.94
C ALA A 54 -6.64 20.49 -13.20
N SER A 55 -6.14 19.42 -12.58
CA SER A 55 -4.72 19.04 -12.62
C SER A 55 -4.48 17.54 -12.60
N LYS A 56 -3.22 17.13 -12.80
CA LYS A 56 -2.80 15.73 -12.64
C LYS A 56 -2.90 15.34 -11.16
N GLU A 57 -2.60 16.26 -10.26
CA GLU A 57 -2.64 16.06 -8.82
C GLU A 57 -4.06 15.72 -8.35
N GLU A 58 -5.09 16.41 -8.86
CA GLU A 58 -6.50 16.08 -8.54
C GLU A 58 -6.89 14.69 -9.05
N ILE A 59 -6.39 14.27 -10.22
CA ILE A 59 -6.59 12.89 -10.70
C ILE A 59 -5.95 11.89 -9.74
N LEU A 60 -4.73 12.17 -9.27
CA LEU A 60 -4.03 11.29 -8.32
C LEU A 60 -4.77 11.22 -6.98
N GLU A 61 -5.34 12.32 -6.48
CA GLU A 61 -6.18 12.33 -5.28
C GLU A 61 -7.44 11.48 -5.45
N LEU A 62 -8.10 11.57 -6.61
CA LEU A 62 -9.26 10.74 -6.94
C LEU A 62 -8.88 9.26 -7.04
N MET A 63 -7.77 8.93 -7.70
CA MET A 63 -7.23 7.57 -7.78
C MET A 63 -6.91 7.03 -6.39
N PHE A 64 -6.23 7.82 -5.56
CA PHE A 64 -5.86 7.45 -4.20
C PHE A 64 -7.09 7.17 -3.34
N ASN A 65 -8.08 8.05 -3.36
CA ASN A 65 -9.33 7.84 -2.63
C ASN A 65 -10.05 6.56 -3.11
N ALA A 66 -10.16 6.36 -4.42
CA ALA A 66 -10.82 5.19 -4.99
C ALA A 66 -10.07 3.88 -4.73
N ALA A 67 -8.73 3.89 -4.71
CA ALA A 67 -7.94 2.70 -4.37
C ALA A 67 -8.15 2.23 -2.92
N LEU A 68 -8.51 3.14 -2.01
CA LEU A 68 -8.87 2.86 -0.62
C LEU A 68 -10.37 2.55 -0.43
N GLU A 69 -11.15 2.49 -1.52
CA GLU A 69 -12.56 2.14 -1.43
C GLU A 69 -12.73 0.72 -0.87
N GLY A 70 -13.75 0.53 -0.04
CA GLY A 70 -14.01 -0.73 0.67
C GLY A 70 -13.44 -0.77 2.08
N GLY A 71 -12.35 -0.03 2.36
CA GLY A 71 -11.73 0.05 3.69
C GLY A 71 -11.26 -1.30 4.25
N PRO A 72 -10.63 -1.31 5.43
CA PRO A 72 -10.36 -2.57 6.12
C PRO A 72 -11.66 -3.26 6.50
N ALA A 73 -11.63 -4.60 6.54
CA ALA A 73 -12.76 -5.38 7.04
C ALA A 73 -13.19 -4.83 8.40
N THR A 74 -14.46 -4.41 8.52
CA THR A 74 -14.99 -3.83 9.74
C THR A 74 -14.91 -4.87 10.85
N PRO A 75 -14.10 -4.67 11.89
CA PRO A 75 -14.04 -5.55 13.04
C PRO A 75 -15.39 -5.55 13.75
N ASP A 76 -15.70 -6.63 14.47
CA ASP A 76 -16.85 -6.64 15.36
C ASP A 76 -16.78 -5.46 16.35
N ALA A 77 -17.93 -4.99 16.85
CA ALA A 77 -18.01 -3.84 17.75
C ALA A 77 -17.14 -4.00 19.03
N ASP A 78 -16.83 -5.24 19.41
CA ASP A 78 -16.00 -5.60 20.57
C ASP A 78 -14.58 -6.04 20.18
N ALA A 79 -14.13 -5.73 18.96
CA ALA A 79 -12.81 -6.13 18.49
C ALA A 79 -11.69 -5.46 19.29
N ASP A 80 -10.65 -6.22 19.58
CA ASP A 80 -9.44 -5.72 20.21
C ASP A 80 -8.76 -4.69 19.28
N TRP A 81 -8.25 -3.60 19.86
CA TRP A 81 -7.51 -2.54 19.13
C TRP A 81 -6.41 -3.14 18.26
N ARG A 82 -5.78 -4.21 18.75
CA ARG A 82 -4.72 -4.92 18.03
C ARG A 82 -5.23 -5.52 16.72
N ASP A 83 -6.40 -6.12 16.75
CA ASP A 83 -6.99 -6.75 15.57
C ASP A 83 -7.47 -5.69 14.57
N VAL A 84 -7.99 -4.55 15.06
CA VAL A 84 -8.34 -3.42 14.19
C VAL A 84 -7.12 -2.87 13.46
N LEU A 85 -6.05 -2.53 14.18
CA LEU A 85 -4.83 -2.00 13.56
C LEU A 85 -4.18 -3.00 12.61
N ARG A 86 -4.22 -4.29 12.96
CA ARG A 86 -3.74 -5.37 12.09
C ARG A 86 -4.57 -5.46 10.80
N ALA A 87 -5.90 -5.41 10.89
CA ALA A 87 -6.77 -5.41 9.71
C ALA A 87 -6.51 -4.19 8.81
N THR A 88 -6.31 -3.01 9.39
CA THR A 88 -5.94 -1.79 8.67
C THR A 88 -4.59 -1.93 7.96
N ALA A 89 -3.59 -2.52 8.61
CA ALA A 89 -2.29 -2.79 8.03
C ALA A 89 -2.39 -3.76 6.83
N TYR A 90 -3.14 -4.86 6.97
CA TYR A 90 -3.35 -5.81 5.87
C TYR A 90 -4.06 -5.18 4.69
N HIS A 91 -5.17 -4.47 4.93
CA HIS A 91 -5.91 -3.79 3.87
C HIS A 91 -5.01 -2.80 3.11
N THR A 92 -4.23 -2.00 3.84
CA THR A 92 -3.29 -1.05 3.22
C THR A 92 -2.25 -1.77 2.37
N ARG A 93 -1.68 -2.87 2.88
CA ARG A 93 -0.72 -3.69 2.14
C ARG A 93 -1.33 -4.29 0.88
N GLU A 94 -2.54 -4.85 0.98
CA GLU A 94 -3.27 -5.42 -0.17
C GLU A 94 -3.52 -4.39 -1.25
N VAL A 95 -4.01 -3.20 -0.88
CA VAL A 95 -4.23 -2.08 -1.80
C VAL A 95 -2.92 -1.65 -2.47
N MET A 96 -1.84 -1.50 -1.71
CA MET A 96 -0.52 -1.13 -2.26
C MET A 96 0.04 -2.20 -3.21
N LEU A 97 -0.16 -3.49 -2.92
CA LEU A 97 0.27 -4.58 -3.80
C LEU A 97 -0.59 -4.68 -5.07
N ALA A 98 -1.89 -4.42 -4.96
CA ALA A 98 -2.80 -4.37 -6.11
C ALA A 98 -2.51 -3.16 -7.02
N HIS A 99 -2.07 -2.04 -6.42
CA HIS A 99 -1.80 -0.78 -7.11
C HIS A 99 -0.37 -0.27 -6.86
N PRO A 100 0.67 -0.89 -7.46
CA PRO A 100 2.08 -0.57 -7.21
C PRO A 100 2.47 0.92 -7.38
N TRP A 101 1.70 1.68 -8.17
CA TRP A 101 1.91 3.11 -8.35
C TRP A 101 1.67 3.92 -7.06
N LEU A 102 0.95 3.37 -6.07
CA LEU A 102 0.78 3.99 -4.76
C LEU A 102 2.12 4.24 -4.06
N GLY A 103 3.10 3.35 -4.23
CA GLY A 103 4.45 3.53 -3.69
C GLY A 103 5.19 4.77 -4.25
N LYS A 104 4.70 5.39 -5.33
CA LYS A 104 5.27 6.59 -5.94
C LYS A 104 4.54 7.89 -5.56
N VAL A 105 3.39 7.79 -4.89
CA VAL A 105 2.56 8.95 -4.46
C VAL A 105 2.50 9.08 -2.94
N VAL A 106 3.59 8.71 -2.26
CA VAL A 106 3.71 8.69 -0.80
C VAL A 106 3.27 9.99 -0.13
N THR A 107 3.56 11.16 -0.72
CA THR A 107 3.10 12.46 -0.19
C THR A 107 1.58 12.51 -0.04
N MET A 108 0.82 12.01 -1.02
CA MET A 108 -0.64 11.96 -0.94
C MET A 108 -1.13 10.95 0.10
N ILE A 109 -0.40 9.85 0.28
CA ILE A 109 -0.69 8.86 1.33
C ILE A 109 -0.50 9.47 2.72
N LEU A 110 0.51 10.31 2.89
CA LEU A 110 0.87 10.91 4.17
C LEU A 110 0.05 12.15 4.54
N THR A 111 -0.28 13.02 3.57
CA THR A 111 -0.92 14.32 3.84
C THR A 111 -2.31 14.46 3.25
N GLY A 112 -2.81 13.47 2.50
CA GLY A 112 -4.10 13.54 1.85
C GLY A 112 -5.25 13.55 2.84
N LEU A 113 -6.28 14.35 2.57
CA LEU A 113 -7.54 14.40 3.33
C LEU A 113 -8.68 13.70 2.58
N ALA A 114 -8.33 12.64 1.84
CA ALA A 114 -9.29 11.86 1.07
C ALA A 114 -10.33 11.18 2.01
N PRO A 115 -11.63 11.19 1.68
CA PRO A 115 -12.68 10.63 2.53
C PRO A 115 -12.43 9.18 3.01
N ASN A 116 -12.00 8.29 2.10
CA ASN A 116 -11.76 6.89 2.45
C ASN A 116 -10.53 6.73 3.36
N ARG A 117 -9.52 7.59 3.22
CA ARG A 117 -8.39 7.66 4.15
C ARG A 117 -8.86 8.11 5.53
N LEU A 118 -9.62 9.20 5.60
CA LEU A 118 -10.16 9.71 6.87
C LEU A 118 -11.01 8.67 7.59
N ALA A 119 -11.83 7.90 6.85
CA ALA A 119 -12.61 6.80 7.43
C ALA A 119 -11.71 5.71 8.03
N CYS A 120 -10.60 5.34 7.37
CA CYS A 120 -9.63 4.39 7.92
C CYS A 120 -8.95 4.90 9.19
N PHE A 121 -8.58 6.18 9.23
CA PHE A 121 -8.00 6.82 10.41
C PHE A 121 -9.02 6.89 11.55
N GLU A 122 -10.26 7.30 11.27
CA GLU A 122 -11.33 7.33 12.27
C GLU A 122 -11.51 5.95 12.91
N GLN A 123 -11.63 4.91 12.10
CA GLN A 123 -11.78 3.53 12.59
C GLN A 123 -10.59 3.09 13.46
N ALA A 124 -9.35 3.40 13.05
CA ALA A 124 -8.16 3.05 13.80
C ALA A 124 -8.06 3.84 15.13
N LEU A 125 -8.45 5.11 15.15
CA LEU A 125 -8.46 5.95 16.33
C LEU A 125 -9.56 5.55 17.30
N THR A 126 -10.78 5.28 16.81
CA THR A 126 -11.89 4.78 17.63
C THR A 126 -11.53 3.47 18.32
N ALA A 127 -10.76 2.59 17.65
CA ALA A 127 -10.30 1.35 18.28
C ALA A 127 -9.33 1.57 19.45
N LEU A 128 -8.67 2.74 19.52
CA LEU A 128 -7.79 3.12 20.63
C LEU A 128 -8.53 3.86 21.75
N ASP A 129 -9.82 4.16 21.58
CA ASP A 129 -10.61 4.82 22.61
C ASP A 129 -10.72 3.95 23.87
N GLY A 130 -10.68 4.61 25.03
CA GLY A 130 -10.75 3.92 26.33
C GLY A 130 -9.44 3.28 26.80
N LEU A 131 -8.38 3.27 25.98
CA LEU A 131 -7.04 2.79 26.39
C LEU A 131 -6.25 3.79 27.26
N GLY A 132 -6.83 4.96 27.54
CA GLY A 132 -6.21 6.00 28.38
C GLY A 132 -5.11 6.81 27.68
N LEU A 133 -5.10 6.80 26.34
CA LEU A 133 -4.18 7.57 25.52
C LEU A 133 -4.71 9.00 25.31
N ASP A 134 -3.81 9.97 25.29
CA ASP A 134 -4.10 11.29 24.73
C ASP A 134 -4.13 11.23 23.18
N ALA A 135 -4.70 12.26 22.56
CA ALA A 135 -4.92 12.30 21.11
C ALA A 135 -3.61 12.21 20.30
N ASP A 136 -2.53 12.84 20.79
CA ASP A 136 -1.24 12.82 20.10
C ASP A 136 -0.64 11.41 20.16
N THR A 137 -0.73 10.76 21.32
CA THR A 137 -0.29 9.38 21.50
C THR A 137 -1.13 8.40 20.65
N SER A 138 -2.45 8.56 20.57
CA SER A 138 -3.31 7.72 19.72
C SER A 138 -2.92 7.84 18.24
N MET A 139 -2.73 9.06 17.74
CA MET A 139 -2.28 9.25 16.35
C MET A 139 -0.90 8.64 16.11
N ALA A 140 0.05 8.85 17.03
CA ALA A 140 1.40 8.29 16.91
C ALA A 140 1.40 6.74 16.86
N VAL A 141 0.45 6.09 17.55
CA VAL A 141 0.24 4.63 17.47
C VAL A 141 -0.23 4.23 16.08
N VAL A 142 -1.25 4.91 15.55
CA VAL A 142 -1.76 4.64 14.19
C VAL A 142 -0.67 4.85 13.15
N ASP A 143 0.03 5.99 13.22
CA ASP A 143 1.13 6.32 12.30
C ASP A 143 2.27 5.29 12.37
N SER A 144 2.62 4.79 13.56
CA SER A 144 3.67 3.77 13.72
C SER A 144 3.34 2.48 12.95
N VAL A 145 2.08 2.04 13.00
CA VAL A 145 1.61 0.85 12.27
C VAL A 145 1.58 1.12 10.76
N MET A 146 1.10 2.29 10.36
CA MET A 146 1.00 2.68 8.96
C MET A 146 2.38 2.87 8.32
N ASP A 147 3.31 3.53 9.00
CA ASP A 147 4.69 3.76 8.55
C ASP A 147 5.43 2.44 8.35
N TYR A 148 5.30 1.51 9.29
CA TYR A 148 5.81 0.16 9.12
C TYR A 148 5.20 -0.49 7.88
N THR A 149 3.87 -0.43 7.75
CA THR A 149 3.14 -1.08 6.66
C THR A 149 3.56 -0.55 5.29
N MET A 150 3.61 0.77 5.15
CA MET A 150 4.04 1.46 3.95
C MET A 150 5.50 1.16 3.62
N GLY A 151 6.39 1.22 4.62
CA GLY A 151 7.82 0.96 4.43
C GLY A 151 8.12 -0.49 4.03
N ALA A 152 7.48 -1.46 4.68
CA ALA A 152 7.61 -2.87 4.38
C ALA A 152 7.06 -3.19 2.98
N THR A 153 5.87 -2.67 2.64
CA THR A 153 5.25 -2.92 1.33
C THR A 153 5.99 -2.19 0.20
N SER A 154 6.49 -0.98 0.42
CA SER A 154 7.31 -0.26 -0.58
C SER A 154 8.60 -1.00 -0.90
N ARG A 155 9.23 -1.64 0.09
CA ARG A 155 10.39 -2.52 -0.13
C ARG A 155 10.02 -3.69 -1.03
N ASP A 156 8.92 -4.38 -0.74
CA ASP A 156 8.46 -5.52 -1.55
C ASP A 156 8.18 -5.09 -2.99
N LEU A 157 7.45 -3.98 -3.17
CA LEU A 157 7.16 -3.39 -4.49
C LEU A 157 8.44 -3.03 -5.25
N THR A 158 9.48 -2.53 -4.57
CA THR A 158 10.77 -2.21 -5.20
C THR A 158 11.46 -3.46 -5.72
N VAL A 159 11.44 -4.56 -4.96
CA VAL A 159 12.01 -5.85 -5.39
C VAL A 159 11.22 -6.41 -6.56
N LEU A 160 9.88 -6.41 -6.49
CA LEU A 160 9.02 -6.88 -7.57
C LEU A 160 9.19 -6.05 -8.85
N ASP A 161 9.37 -4.73 -8.74
CA ASP A 161 9.63 -3.88 -9.90
C ASP A 161 10.97 -4.19 -10.55
N MET A 162 12.02 -4.38 -9.75
CA MET A 162 13.32 -4.81 -10.25
C MET A 162 13.23 -6.15 -10.98
N MET A 163 12.59 -7.16 -10.38
CA MET A 163 12.40 -8.48 -11.00
C MET A 163 11.69 -8.37 -12.34
N ARG A 164 10.60 -7.58 -12.43
CA ARG A 164 9.88 -7.35 -13.68
C ARG A 164 10.76 -6.71 -14.76
N ARG A 165 11.63 -5.77 -14.38
CA ARG A 165 12.51 -5.05 -15.32
C ARG A 165 13.63 -5.94 -15.86
N GLU A 166 14.17 -6.82 -15.03
CA GLU A 166 15.19 -7.80 -15.42
C GLU A 166 14.59 -9.04 -16.10
N GLY A 167 13.26 -9.22 -16.01
CA GLY A 167 12.56 -10.37 -16.58
C GLY A 167 12.68 -11.64 -15.73
N TRP A 168 12.94 -11.51 -14.43
CA TRP A 168 13.02 -12.64 -13.51
C TRP A 168 11.62 -13.06 -13.03
N GLU A 169 11.32 -14.35 -13.15
CA GLU A 169 10.03 -14.93 -12.76
C GLU A 169 10.04 -15.41 -11.30
N SER A 170 11.22 -15.54 -10.69
CA SER A 170 11.36 -16.02 -9.31
C SER A 170 12.51 -15.35 -8.55
N MET A 171 12.43 -15.42 -7.22
CA MET A 171 13.51 -14.97 -6.34
C MET A 171 14.76 -15.88 -6.44
N ASP A 172 14.59 -17.15 -6.87
CA ASP A 172 15.71 -18.04 -7.17
C ASP A 172 16.53 -17.50 -8.35
N GLU A 173 15.88 -17.09 -9.44
CA GLU A 173 16.58 -16.50 -10.60
C GLU A 173 17.33 -15.23 -10.23
N MET A 174 16.73 -14.36 -9.42
CA MET A 174 17.41 -13.19 -8.87
C MET A 174 18.64 -13.61 -8.06
N ARG A 175 18.53 -14.60 -7.18
CA ARG A 175 19.66 -15.08 -6.37
C ARG A 175 20.78 -15.66 -7.22
N ASP A 176 20.43 -16.44 -8.24
CA ASP A 176 21.38 -17.03 -9.17
C ASP A 176 22.12 -15.94 -9.97
N ALA A 177 21.41 -14.89 -10.40
CA ALA A 177 22.00 -13.74 -11.09
C ALA A 177 23.06 -13.01 -10.25
N TYR A 178 22.93 -13.01 -8.92
CA TYR A 178 23.88 -12.38 -7.99
C TYR A 178 24.79 -13.37 -7.26
N ALA A 179 24.78 -14.66 -7.60
CA ALA A 179 25.45 -15.72 -6.82
C ALA A 179 26.97 -15.55 -6.76
N ASP A 180 27.61 -15.17 -7.88
CA ASP A 180 29.06 -14.98 -7.96
C ASP A 180 29.52 -13.79 -7.11
N GLU A 181 28.80 -12.66 -7.20
CA GLU A 181 29.06 -11.46 -6.40
C GLU A 181 28.88 -11.76 -4.91
N MET A 182 27.78 -12.44 -4.55
CA MET A 182 27.51 -12.87 -3.18
C MET A 182 28.61 -13.78 -2.65
N SER A 183 29.03 -14.77 -3.44
CA SER A 183 30.10 -15.71 -3.08
C SER A 183 31.43 -14.99 -2.86
N TRP A 184 31.76 -14.03 -3.73
CA TRP A 184 32.95 -13.19 -3.56
C TRP A 184 32.89 -12.40 -2.24
N HIS A 185 31.77 -11.72 -1.95
CA HIS A 185 31.62 -10.97 -0.70
C HIS A 185 31.78 -11.86 0.54
N MET A 186 31.20 -13.06 0.54
CA MET A 186 31.32 -14.01 1.65
C MET A 186 32.76 -14.50 1.81
N SER A 187 33.49 -14.74 0.71
CA SER A 187 34.89 -15.18 0.76
C SER A 187 35.85 -14.21 1.45
N THR A 188 35.47 -12.92 1.55
CA THR A 188 36.29 -11.90 2.24
C THR A 188 36.33 -12.06 3.76
N GLY A 189 35.42 -12.86 4.35
CA GLY A 189 35.30 -13.03 5.80
C GLY A 189 34.82 -11.78 6.56
N ARG A 190 34.45 -10.69 5.85
CA ARG A 190 34.03 -9.42 6.47
C ARG A 190 32.59 -9.41 7.00
N TYR A 191 31.76 -10.37 6.57
CA TYR A 191 30.32 -10.35 6.83
C TYR A 191 29.81 -11.61 7.53
N PRO A 192 30.40 -12.06 8.65
CA PRO A 192 30.10 -13.37 9.24
C PRO A 192 28.64 -13.54 9.69
N ALA A 193 28.01 -12.48 10.21
CA ALA A 193 26.60 -12.54 10.61
C ALA A 193 25.67 -12.66 9.39
N PHE A 194 25.99 -11.96 8.30
CA PHE A 194 25.23 -12.01 7.06
C PHE A 194 25.45 -13.35 6.35
N GLU A 195 26.68 -13.85 6.29
CA GLU A 195 27.00 -15.18 5.77
C GLU A 195 26.20 -16.27 6.49
N ARG A 196 26.14 -16.19 7.83
CA ARG A 196 25.31 -17.10 8.62
C ARG A 196 23.84 -17.04 8.18
N TRP A 197 23.28 -15.85 8.01
CA TRP A 197 21.92 -15.69 7.53
C TRP A 197 21.73 -16.23 6.10
N VAL A 198 22.69 -15.99 5.19
CA VAL A 198 22.68 -16.54 3.82
C VAL A 198 22.66 -18.07 3.85
N ARG A 199 23.41 -18.70 4.75
CA ARG A 199 23.50 -20.17 4.84
C ARG A 199 22.33 -20.80 5.59
N GLU A 200 21.90 -20.23 6.70
CA GLU A 200 20.93 -20.84 7.63
C GLU A 200 19.48 -20.35 7.43
N GLY A 201 19.30 -19.15 6.85
CA GLY A 201 17.99 -18.54 6.70
C GLY A 201 17.09 -19.33 5.75
N ARG A 202 15.86 -19.65 6.18
CA ARG A 202 14.90 -20.42 5.37
C ARG A 202 13.76 -19.58 4.77
N ARG A 203 13.60 -18.34 5.24
CA ARG A 203 12.49 -17.44 4.86
C ARG A 203 12.99 -16.17 4.16
N LYS A 204 14.09 -16.27 3.40
CA LYS A 204 14.76 -15.11 2.79
C LYS A 204 13.84 -14.37 1.82
N ASP A 205 13.04 -15.14 1.09
CA ASP A 205 12.16 -14.67 0.02
C ASP A 205 10.70 -14.60 0.47
N ASP A 206 10.41 -14.94 1.74
CA ASP A 206 9.05 -14.95 2.29
C ASP A 206 8.65 -13.53 2.71
N MET A 207 8.16 -12.77 1.73
CA MET A 207 7.72 -11.38 1.92
C MET A 207 6.56 -11.27 2.92
N ALA A 208 5.63 -12.23 2.88
CA ALA A 208 4.47 -12.26 3.78
C ALA A 208 4.92 -12.48 5.23
N TRP A 209 5.72 -13.52 5.49
CA TRP A 209 6.23 -13.76 6.84
C TRP A 209 7.03 -12.58 7.38
N ARG A 210 7.86 -11.93 6.56
CA ARG A 210 8.65 -10.76 6.97
C ARG A 210 7.75 -9.57 7.34
N PHE A 211 6.65 -9.39 6.62
CA PHE A 211 5.64 -8.39 6.96
C PHE A 211 4.95 -8.72 8.29
N ASP A 212 4.48 -9.94 8.46
CA ASP A 212 3.78 -10.35 9.69
C ASP A 212 4.68 -10.22 10.91
N TYR A 213 5.93 -10.69 10.80
CA TYR A 213 6.89 -10.63 11.89
C TYR A 213 7.19 -9.20 12.32
N GLY A 214 7.37 -8.27 11.37
CA GLY A 214 7.64 -6.89 11.73
C GLY A 214 6.39 -6.17 12.26
N LEU A 215 5.21 -6.47 11.72
CA LEU A 215 3.95 -5.93 12.23
C LEU A 215 3.71 -6.37 13.68
N ASP A 216 3.94 -7.65 13.99
CA ASP A 216 3.86 -8.15 15.35
C ASP A 216 4.86 -7.46 16.27
N CYS A 217 6.11 -7.22 15.82
CA CYS A 217 7.09 -6.47 16.60
C CYS A 217 6.60 -5.05 16.95
N ILE A 218 5.94 -4.35 16.01
CA ILE A 218 5.39 -3.02 16.23
C ILE A 218 4.23 -3.07 17.22
N LEU A 219 3.27 -3.99 17.02
CA LEU A 219 2.10 -4.14 17.88
C LEU A 219 2.47 -4.57 19.31
N ASP A 220 3.44 -5.48 19.47
CA ASP A 220 3.96 -5.91 20.78
C ASP A 220 4.66 -4.75 21.50
N GLY A 221 5.41 -3.93 20.75
CA GLY A 221 6.04 -2.72 21.27
C GLY A 221 5.02 -1.69 21.74
N ILE A 222 3.93 -1.50 21.01
CA ILE A 222 2.80 -0.64 21.39
C ILE A 222 2.14 -1.19 22.65
N GLU A 223 1.73 -2.47 22.67
CA GLU A 223 1.08 -3.09 23.84
C GLU A 223 1.94 -2.95 25.10
N THR A 224 3.25 -3.15 24.98
CA THR A 224 4.18 -2.99 26.10
C THR A 224 4.19 -1.56 26.64
N ARG A 225 4.08 -0.54 25.77
CA ARG A 225 4.00 0.88 26.17
C ARG A 225 2.65 1.26 26.75
N LEU A 226 1.56 0.67 26.27
CA LEU A 226 0.21 0.86 26.85
C LEU A 226 0.11 0.28 28.27
N GLY A 227 0.93 -0.73 28.59
CA GLY A 227 0.98 -1.33 29.92
C GLY A 227 -0.33 -2.05 30.30
N PRO A 228 -0.59 -2.28 31.60
CA PRO A 228 -1.77 -3.02 32.07
C PRO A 228 -3.12 -2.39 31.74
N HIS A 229 -3.15 -1.15 31.23
CA HIS A 229 -4.38 -0.43 30.89
C HIS A 229 -5.03 -0.95 29.61
N ALA A 230 -4.26 -1.50 28.67
CA ALA A 230 -4.79 -2.12 27.45
C ALA A 230 -5.44 -3.50 27.66
N ARG A 231 -5.17 -4.17 28.79
CA ARG A 231 -5.65 -5.55 29.05
C ARG A 231 -7.01 -5.63 29.74
N ARG A 232 -7.63 -4.48 30.05
CA ARG A 232 -8.82 -4.40 30.93
C ARG A 232 -10.13 -4.04 30.23
N CYS A 233 -10.13 -3.78 28.93
CA CYS A 233 -11.36 -3.65 28.16
C CYS A 233 -11.75 -5.02 27.60
N ARG A 234 -12.25 -5.89 28.49
CA ARG A 234 -12.95 -7.13 28.19
C ARG A 234 -14.23 -7.19 28.99
#